data_AF-A0A1C6YV12-F1
#
_entry.id   AF-A0A1C6YV12-F1
#
_cell.length_a   1.000
_cell.length_b   1.000
_cell.length_c   1.000
_cell.angle_alpha   90.00
_cell.angle_beta   90.00
_cell.angle_gamma   90.00
#
_symmetry.space_group_name_H-M   'P 1'
#
loop_
_entity.id
_entity.type
_entity.pdbx_description
1 polymer ?
#
loop_
_entity_poly.entity_id
_entity_poly.type
_entity_poly.pdbx_seq_one_letter_code
_entity_poly.pdbx_strand_id
1 'polypeptide(L)' 'FPVLLKQLELMLKSSELSPRHQHCVTLYAKGLTCEADSLGSCGYLYIAIYPTPTQAQARG' A
#
# COMPACT_ATOMS: atom_id res chain seq x y z
N PHE A 1 -2.09 6.96 -9.69
CA PHE A 1 -1.30 5.71 -9.75
C PHE A 1 0.20 5.92 -9.47
N PRO A 2 0.95 6.80 -10.18
CA PRO A 2 2.41 6.89 -9.99
C PRO A 2 2.86 7.28 -8.58
N VAL A 3 2.05 8.07 -7.86
CA VAL A 3 2.31 8.47 -6.47
C VAL A 3 2.28 7.26 -5.53
N LEU A 4 1.28 6.39 -5.66
CA LEU A 4 1.13 5.19 -4.83
C LEU A 4 2.33 4.24 -5.03
N LEU A 5 2.73 4.00 -6.28
CA LEU A 5 3.88 3.14 -6.58
C LEU A 5 5.18 3.71 -5.99
N LYS A 6 5.42 5.01 -6.13
CA LYS A 6 6.60 5.66 -5.53
C LYS A 6 6.61 5.54 -4.00
N GLN A 7 5.44 5.63 -3.35
CA GLN A 7 5.33 5.43 -1.91
C GLN A 7 5.65 3.98 -1.52
N LEU A 8 5.11 2.99 -2.24
CA LEU A 8 5.42 1.58 -1.99
C LEU A 8 6.91 1.26 -2.19
N GLU A 9 7.56 1.82 -3.22
CA GLU A 9 9.01 1.70 -3.41
C GLU A 9 9.81 2.29 -2.24
N LEU A 10 9.38 3.44 -1.70
CA LEU A 10 10.00 4.05 -0.53
C LEU A 10 9.82 3.17 0.71
N MET A 11 8.64 2.59 0.92
CA MET A 11 8.35 1.69 2.04
C MET A 11 9.18 0.39 1.98
N LEU A 12 9.43 -0.13 0.77
CA LEU A 12 10.35 -1.25 0.57
C LEU A 12 11.79 -0.86 0.93
N LYS A 13 12.24 0.34 0.53
CA LYS A 13 13.58 0.85 0.87
C LYS A 13 13.76 1.13 2.36
N SER A 14 12.72 1.59 3.04
CA SER A 14 12.73 1.84 4.49
C SER A 14 12.48 0.60 5.33
N SER A 15 12.18 -0.55 4.70
CA SER A 15 11.75 -1.79 5.36
C SER A 15 10.42 -1.72 6.11
N GLU A 16 9.64 -0.65 5.93
CA GLU A 16 8.26 -0.56 6.43
C GLU A 16 7.37 -1.61 5.75
N LEU A 17 7.65 -1.89 4.48
CA LEU A 17 7.14 -3.08 3.80
C LEU A 17 8.29 -4.05 3.57
N SER A 18 8.15 -5.28 4.07
CA SER A 18 9.21 -6.28 4.00
C SER A 18 8.93 -7.31 2.90
N PRO A 19 9.89 -7.64 2.02
CA PRO A 19 9.71 -8.73 1.04
C PRO A 19 9.53 -10.12 1.68
N ARG A 20 9.96 -10.29 2.93
CA ARG A 20 10.06 -11.59 3.62
C ARG A 20 8.98 -11.79 4.67
N HIS A 21 8.35 -10.72 5.13
CA HIS A 21 7.35 -10.77 6.18
C HIS A 21 6.04 -10.26 5.61
N GLN A 22 4.97 -11.02 5.85
CA GLN A 22 3.64 -10.61 5.50
C GLN A 22 3.24 -9.41 6.36
N HIS A 23 2.91 -8.31 5.69
CA HIS A 23 2.43 -7.10 6.34
C HIS A 23 1.69 -6.25 5.30
N CYS A 24 0.37 -6.15 5.47
CA CYS A 24 -0.46 -5.33 4.61
C CYS A 24 -0.39 -3.87 5.05
N VAL A 25 -0.12 -2.98 4.10
CA VAL A 25 -0.15 -1.53 4.29
C VAL A 25 -1.30 -0.92 3.50
N THR A 26 -1.89 0.16 4.03
CA THR A 26 -2.96 0.90 3.37
C THR A 26 -2.51 2.33 3.10
N LEU A 27 -2.52 2.74 1.84
CA LEU A 27 -2.22 4.09 1.39
C LEU A 27 -3.48 4.77 0.84
N TYR A 28 -3.54 6.09 1.01
CA TYR A 28 -4.63 6.91 0.48
C TYR A 28 -4.07 8.01 -0.42
N ALA A 29 -4.57 8.11 -1.65
CA ALA A 29 -4.17 9.17 -2.56
C ALA A 29 -5.28 9.47 -3.57
N LYS A 30 -5.66 10.76 -3.68
CA LYS A 30 -6.61 11.26 -4.69
C LYS A 30 -7.95 10.49 -4.73
N GLY A 31 -8.51 10.18 -3.55
CA GLY A 31 -9.77 9.44 -3.43
C GLY A 31 -9.67 7.95 -3.76
N LEU A 32 -8.44 7.40 -3.82
CA LEU A 32 -8.19 5.97 -3.95
C LEU A 32 -7.58 5.42 -2.66
N THR A 33 -8.02 4.21 -2.31
CA THR A 33 -7.38 3.35 -1.33
C THR A 33 -6.50 2.35 -2.05
N CYS A 34 -5.33 2.10 -1.50
CA CYS A 34 -4.36 1.14 -2.01
C CYS A 34 -3.94 0.23 -0.86
N GLU A 35 -4.28 -1.05 -0.96
CA GLU A 35 -3.77 -2.09 -0.07
C GLU A 35 -2.62 -2.81 -0.76
N ALA A 36 -1.51 -3.02 -0.04
CA ALA A 36 -0.35 -3.71 -0.58
C ALA A 36 0.28 -4.64 0.46
N ASP A 37 0.65 -5.85 0.05
CA ASP A 37 1.33 -6.85 0.89
C ASP A 37 2.33 -7.65 0.04
N SER A 38 3.49 -7.99 0.60
CA SER A 38 4.47 -8.86 -0.05
C SER A 38 4.10 -10.34 0.03
N LEU A 39 3.26 -10.70 1.01
CA LEU A 39 2.94 -12.07 1.42
C LEU A 39 4.17 -12.94 1.68
N GLY A 40 5.31 -12.32 2.02
CA GLY A 40 6.59 -13.02 2.20
C GLY A 40 7.15 -13.67 0.91
N SER A 41 6.66 -13.27 -0.26
CA SER A 41 7.00 -13.91 -1.55
C SER A 41 8.45 -13.69 -2.00
N CYS A 42 9.20 -12.79 -1.35
CA CYS A 42 10.59 -12.45 -1.67
C CYS A 42 10.83 -11.90 -3.09
N GLY A 43 9.78 -11.49 -3.81
CA GLY A 43 9.92 -10.99 -5.18
C GLY A 43 8.68 -10.30 -5.75
N TYR A 44 7.52 -10.43 -5.12
CA TYR A 44 6.28 -9.82 -5.57
C TYR A 44 5.67 -8.91 -4.51
N LEU A 45 4.95 -7.91 -5.00
CA LEU A 45 4.08 -7.05 -4.21
C LEU A 45 2.66 -7.19 -4.78
N TYR A 46 1.74 -7.66 -3.95
CA TYR A 46 0.33 -7.82 -4.31
C TYR A 46 -0.38 -6.53 -3.96
N ILE A 47 -1.07 -5.92 -4.92
CA ILE A 47 -1.64 -4.59 -4.77
C ILE A 47 -3.12 -4.61 -5.19
N ALA A 48 -4.00 -4.08 -4.36
CA ALA A 48 -5.39 -3.79 -4.69
C ALA A 48 -5.64 -2.27 -4.59
N ILE A 49 -6.13 -1.67 -5.68
CA ILE A 49 -6.45 -0.23 -5.73
C ILE A 49 -7.91 -0.04 -6.12
N TYR A 50 -8.64 0.70 -5.30
CA TYR A 50 -10.08 0.93 -5.45
C TYR A 50 -10.48 2.31 -4.92
N PRO A 51 -11.65 2.84 -5.29
CA PRO A 51 -12.14 4.11 -4.74
C PRO A 51 -12.27 4.05 -3.22
N THR A 52 -11.81 5.10 -2.53
CA THR A 52 -11.98 5.22 -1.09
C THR A 52 -13.47 5.44 -0.78
N PRO A 53 -14.10 4.60 0.07
CA PRO A 53 -15.47 4.82 0.50
C PRO A 53 -15.59 6.16 1.25
N THR A 54 -16.66 6.92 0.97
CA THR A 54 -16.89 8.26 1.53
C THR A 54 -16.91 8.32 3.06
N GLN A 55 -17.15 7.19 3.74
CA GLN A 55 -17.15 7.09 5.20
C GLN A 55 -15.75 6.95 5.83
N ALA A 56 -14.73 6.55 5.07
CA ALA A 56 -13.39 6.30 5.62
C ALA A 56 -12.56 7.58 5.87
N GLN A 57 -12.98 8.73 5.33
CA GLN A 57 -12.29 10.01 5.51
C GLN A 57 -12.69 10.78 6.78
N ALA A 58 -13.64 10.28 7.58
CA ALA A 58 -14.13 10.92 8.80
C ALA A 58 -13.35 10.55 10.08
N ARG A 59 -12.06 10.17 9.95
CA ARG A 59 -11.13 10.12 11.09
C ARG A 59 -10.09 11.23 10.91
N GLY A 60 -10.56 12.47 11.10
CA GLY A 60 -9.74 13.61 11.48
C GLY A 60 -9.84 13.82 12.97
#